data_AF-A0A6A7LBR4-F1
#
_entry.id   AF-A0A6A7LBR4-F1
#
_cell.length_a   1.000
_cell.length_b   1.000
_cell.length_c   1.000
_cell.angle_alpha   90.00
_cell.angle_beta   90.00
_cell.angle_gamma   90.00
#
_symmetry.space_group_name_H-M   'P 1'
#
loop_
_entity.id
_entity.type
_entity.pdbx_description
1 polymer ?
#
loop_
_entity_poly.entity_id
_entity_poly.type
_entity_poly.pdbx_seq_one_letter_code
_entity_poly.pdbx_strand_id
1 'polypeptide(L)'
;MELSIESLSKESFLSFLENDANIRVDGFLESAMAVAEEVHEGVKREDGVSSFLDTHIWPVAKNMTVHYRQHNKAITTVEIASAVLHDVLEDNDRILNLYETRSYGFDAYLRYQFGNRVLNVLHSLRTPALDSYERKTSKKDMEQERFHDYCALLANADYDLKCIKLFDRVNNMKFIAYTASTNKKPVVYMKIKRYLLEAEDFYLAYTILEPRMPELYKQLRGLYEQLRSYYLEETLSLPQAQ
;
A
#
# COMPACT_ATOMS: atom_id res chain seq x y z
N MET A 1 -16.83 -0.35 14.57
CA MET A 1 -16.41 0.49 13.44
C MET A 1 -17.21 0.00 12.27
N GLU A 2 -18.02 0.85 11.64
CA GLU A 2 -18.76 0.45 10.45
C GLU A 2 -17.75 0.19 9.32
N LEU A 3 -17.75 -1.02 8.77
CA LEU A 3 -16.85 -1.37 7.68
C LEU A 3 -17.43 -0.84 6.38
N SER A 4 -16.80 0.19 5.83
CA SER A 4 -17.05 0.64 4.47
C SER A 4 -15.74 0.63 3.69
N ILE A 5 -15.81 0.20 2.42
CA ILE A 5 -14.73 0.42 1.48
C ILE A 5 -14.76 1.89 1.08
N GLU A 6 -13.66 2.59 1.31
CA GLU A 6 -13.47 3.89 0.68
C GLU A 6 -13.24 3.66 -0.82
N SER A 7 -14.14 4.20 -1.63
CA SER A 7 -14.02 4.25 -3.08
C SER A 7 -14.01 5.71 -3.51
N LEU A 8 -13.05 6.08 -4.35
CA LEU A 8 -12.81 7.44 -4.79
C LEU A 8 -12.43 7.40 -6.26
N SER A 9 -13.23 8.01 -7.15
CA SER A 9 -12.85 8.13 -8.55
C SER A 9 -11.70 9.13 -8.71
N LYS A 10 -11.01 9.09 -9.85
CA LYS A 10 -10.00 10.08 -10.23
C LYS A 10 -10.53 11.52 -10.17
N GLU A 11 -11.72 11.77 -10.70
CA GLU A 11 -12.34 13.11 -10.71
C GLU A 11 -12.63 13.59 -9.30
N SER A 12 -13.06 12.68 -8.43
CA SER A 12 -13.31 12.98 -7.01
C SER A 12 -12.00 13.25 -6.27
N PHE A 13 -10.92 12.54 -6.61
CA PHE A 13 -9.60 12.78 -6.07
C PHE A 13 -9.02 14.13 -6.53
N LEU A 14 -9.16 14.47 -7.81
CA LEU A 14 -8.77 15.78 -8.36
C LEU A 14 -9.55 16.91 -7.68
N SER A 15 -10.87 16.76 -7.57
CA SER A 15 -11.73 17.72 -6.87
C SER A 15 -11.32 17.88 -5.41
N PHE A 16 -11.00 16.79 -4.71
CA PHE A 16 -10.47 16.85 -3.34
C PHE A 16 -9.16 17.65 -3.29
N LEU A 17 -8.22 17.39 -4.19
CA LEU A 17 -6.92 18.08 -4.19
C LEU A 17 -7.10 19.59 -4.37
N GLU A 18 -7.90 20.01 -5.34
CA GLU A 18 -8.07 21.43 -5.67
C GLU A 18 -8.96 22.16 -4.67
N ASN A 19 -10.10 21.57 -4.30
CA ASN A 19 -11.14 22.27 -3.53
C ASN A 19 -10.96 22.13 -2.01
N ASP A 20 -10.62 20.92 -1.53
CA ASP A 20 -10.53 20.65 -0.10
C ASP A 20 -9.09 20.81 0.39
N ALA A 21 -8.14 20.28 -0.39
CA ALA A 21 -6.73 20.24 -0.05
C ALA A 21 -5.95 21.46 -0.59
N ASN A 22 -6.60 22.37 -1.33
CA ASN A 22 -6.02 23.59 -1.88
C ASN A 22 -4.62 23.37 -2.50
N ILE A 23 -4.47 22.24 -3.18
CA ILE A 23 -3.26 21.82 -3.90
C ILE A 23 -3.59 21.95 -5.38
N ARG A 24 -2.80 22.77 -6.08
CA ARG A 24 -2.88 22.87 -7.52
C ARG A 24 -2.43 21.55 -8.14
N VAL A 25 -3.29 20.95 -8.93
CA VAL A 25 -2.91 19.84 -9.80
C VAL A 25 -2.11 20.42 -10.97
N ASP A 26 -0.84 20.01 -11.07
CA ASP A 26 0.08 20.43 -12.12
C ASP A 26 0.42 19.24 -13.04
N GLY A 27 1.14 19.53 -14.14
CA GLY A 27 1.53 18.49 -15.10
C GLY A 27 2.40 17.37 -14.50
N PHE A 28 3.07 17.63 -13.37
CA PHE A 28 3.83 16.62 -12.65
C PHE A 28 2.90 15.60 -12.00
N LEU A 29 1.88 16.07 -11.27
CA LEU A 29 0.90 15.18 -10.63
C LEU A 29 -0.01 14.50 -11.67
N GLU A 30 -0.43 15.22 -12.73
CA GLU A 30 -1.18 14.62 -13.84
C GLU A 30 -0.41 13.45 -14.48
N SER A 31 0.90 13.62 -14.68
CA SER A 31 1.77 12.56 -15.22
C SER A 31 1.87 11.36 -14.28
N ALA A 32 1.96 11.59 -12.96
CA ALA A 32 1.98 10.51 -11.98
C ALA A 32 0.67 9.70 -12.00
N MET A 33 -0.47 10.40 -12.10
CA MET A 33 -1.77 9.77 -12.20
C MET A 33 -1.92 8.96 -13.50
N ALA A 34 -1.46 9.49 -14.62
CA ALA A 34 -1.48 8.78 -15.90
C ALA A 34 -0.64 7.49 -15.88
N VAL A 35 0.53 7.50 -15.23
CA VAL A 35 1.37 6.31 -15.06
C VAL A 35 0.67 5.28 -14.16
N ALA A 36 0.08 5.72 -13.04
CA ALA A 36 -0.67 4.81 -12.17
C ALA A 36 -1.87 4.19 -12.91
N GLU A 37 -2.60 4.97 -13.70
CA GLU A 37 -3.69 4.48 -14.55
C GLU A 37 -3.20 3.44 -15.56
N GLU A 38 -2.12 3.73 -16.29
CA GLU A 38 -1.55 2.82 -17.29
C GLU A 38 -1.11 1.48 -16.66
N VAL A 39 -0.40 1.55 -15.52
CA VAL A 39 0.11 0.36 -14.82
C VAL A 39 -1.01 -0.47 -14.20
N HIS A 40 -2.03 0.17 -13.62
CA HIS A 40 -3.08 -0.52 -12.87
C HIS A 40 -4.42 -0.62 -13.62
N GLU A 41 -4.45 -0.31 -14.92
CA GLU A 41 -5.65 -0.41 -15.74
C GLU A 41 -6.22 -1.84 -15.70
N GLY A 42 -7.51 -1.95 -15.37
CA GLY A 42 -8.23 -3.22 -15.31
C GLY A 42 -7.87 -4.10 -14.10
N VAL A 43 -6.92 -3.69 -13.26
CA VAL A 43 -6.56 -4.43 -12.04
C VAL A 43 -7.71 -4.37 -11.04
N LYS A 44 -8.10 -5.55 -10.54
CA LYS A 44 -9.18 -5.73 -9.56
C LYS A 44 -8.62 -6.12 -8.21
N ARG A 45 -9.31 -5.68 -7.15
CA ARG A 45 -9.05 -6.14 -5.78
C ARG A 45 -9.46 -7.59 -5.58
N GLU A 46 -9.29 -8.08 -4.36
CA GLU A 46 -9.48 -9.47 -3.96
C GLU A 46 -10.94 -9.94 -4.01
N ASP A 47 -11.89 -9.01 -4.04
CA ASP A 47 -13.30 -9.32 -4.33
C ASP A 47 -13.52 -9.72 -5.81
N GLY A 48 -12.59 -9.36 -6.70
CA GLY A 48 -12.64 -9.59 -8.15
C GLY A 48 -13.46 -8.54 -8.91
N VAL A 49 -13.94 -7.48 -8.24
CA VAL A 49 -14.89 -6.52 -8.82
C VAL A 49 -14.40 -5.08 -8.62
N SER A 50 -13.95 -4.74 -7.41
CA SER A 50 -13.52 -3.39 -7.05
C SER A 50 -12.27 -2.99 -7.82
N SER A 51 -12.29 -1.78 -8.36
CA SER A 51 -11.15 -1.16 -9.06
C SER A 51 -9.99 -0.94 -8.10
N PHE A 52 -8.79 -1.38 -8.47
CA PHE A 52 -7.59 -1.14 -7.66
C PHE A 52 -7.30 0.37 -7.53
N LEU A 53 -7.41 1.12 -8.62
CA LEU A 53 -7.24 2.56 -8.63
C LEU A 53 -8.20 3.25 -7.65
N ASP A 54 -9.50 2.95 -7.77
CA ASP A 54 -10.54 3.69 -7.03
C ASP A 54 -10.64 3.30 -5.56
N THR A 55 -10.22 2.08 -5.20
CA THR A 55 -10.33 1.57 -3.82
C THR A 55 -8.99 1.46 -3.09
N HIS A 56 -7.87 1.68 -3.78
CA HIS A 56 -6.53 1.61 -3.21
C HIS A 56 -5.71 2.87 -3.50
N ILE A 57 -5.32 3.10 -4.77
CA ILE A 57 -4.36 4.14 -5.13
C ILE A 57 -4.85 5.54 -4.74
N TRP A 58 -6.04 5.96 -5.21
CA TRP A 58 -6.56 7.29 -4.92
C TRP A 58 -6.89 7.48 -3.43
N PRO A 59 -7.55 6.51 -2.74
CA PRO A 59 -7.77 6.60 -1.30
C PRO A 59 -6.48 6.70 -0.47
N VAL A 60 -5.42 5.96 -0.81
CA VAL A 60 -4.14 6.03 -0.08
C VAL A 60 -3.52 7.43 -0.21
N ALA A 61 -3.44 7.96 -1.43
CA ALA A 61 -2.89 9.31 -1.68
C ALA A 61 -3.73 10.41 -1.01
N LYS A 62 -5.06 10.31 -1.06
CA LYS A 62 -5.97 11.23 -0.35
C LYS A 62 -5.74 11.19 1.15
N ASN A 63 -5.73 10.00 1.76
CA ASN A 63 -5.62 9.86 3.21
C ASN A 63 -4.26 10.34 3.73
N MET A 64 -3.19 10.11 2.97
CA MET A 64 -1.89 10.73 3.26
C MET A 64 -1.96 12.26 3.20
N THR A 65 -2.58 12.82 2.17
CA THR A 65 -2.73 14.28 2.03
C THR A 65 -3.50 14.90 3.20
N VAL A 66 -4.61 14.27 3.60
CA VAL A 66 -5.39 14.66 4.78
C VAL A 66 -4.53 14.62 6.04
N HIS A 67 -3.73 13.56 6.21
CA HIS A 67 -2.88 13.38 7.38
C HIS A 67 -1.83 14.49 7.52
N TYR A 68 -1.13 14.84 6.44
CA TYR A 68 -0.16 15.94 6.44
C TYR A 68 -0.80 17.24 6.89
N ARG A 69 -1.96 17.57 6.32
CA ARG A 69 -2.70 18.79 6.66
C ARG A 69 -3.15 18.80 8.12
N GLN A 70 -3.70 17.69 8.62
CA GLN A 70 -4.14 17.57 10.02
C GLN A 70 -2.98 17.71 11.02
N HIS A 71 -1.77 17.35 10.62
CA HIS A 71 -0.57 17.45 11.47
C HIS A 71 0.29 18.68 11.16
N ASN A 72 -0.25 19.65 10.41
CA ASN A 72 0.42 20.89 10.02
C ASN A 72 1.81 20.67 9.41
N LYS A 73 1.95 19.63 8.59
CA LYS A 73 3.16 19.33 7.82
C LYS A 73 3.00 19.83 6.40
N ALA A 74 4.07 20.42 5.88
CA ALA A 74 4.14 20.80 4.47
C ALA A 74 4.04 19.56 3.60
N ILE A 75 3.14 19.59 2.62
CA ILE A 75 3.00 18.58 1.59
C ILE A 75 3.11 19.24 0.24
N THR A 76 3.84 18.62 -0.68
CA THR A 76 3.99 19.09 -2.05
C THR A 76 3.46 18.05 -3.03
N THR A 77 3.40 18.39 -4.31
CA THR A 77 3.03 17.45 -5.38
C THR A 77 3.98 16.25 -5.46
N VAL A 78 5.21 16.34 -4.90
CA VAL A 78 6.18 15.22 -4.86
C VAL A 78 5.72 14.11 -3.91
N GLU A 79 5.30 14.48 -2.70
CA GLU A 79 4.80 13.50 -1.72
C GLU A 79 3.52 12.83 -2.21
N ILE A 80 2.63 13.61 -2.83
CA ILE A 80 1.36 13.12 -3.38
C ILE A 80 1.61 12.20 -4.57
N ALA A 81 2.50 12.58 -5.49
CA ALA A 81 2.90 11.74 -6.62
C ALA A 81 3.55 10.43 -6.14
N SER A 82 4.37 10.48 -5.09
CA SER A 82 4.96 9.27 -4.50
C SER A 82 3.89 8.32 -3.95
N ALA A 83 2.83 8.86 -3.33
CA ALA A 83 1.70 8.07 -2.86
C ALA A 83 0.83 7.53 -4.00
N VAL A 84 0.62 8.30 -5.07
CA VAL A 84 -0.08 7.85 -6.28
C VAL A 84 0.68 6.70 -6.96
N LEU A 85 2.01 6.74 -6.95
CA LEU A 85 2.85 5.78 -7.64
C LEU A 85 3.31 4.60 -6.74
N HIS A 86 2.91 4.54 -5.48
CA HIS A 86 3.57 3.68 -4.48
C HIS A 86 3.70 2.19 -4.85
N ASP A 87 2.73 1.66 -5.60
CA ASP A 87 2.68 0.25 -5.99
C ASP A 87 3.08 -0.02 -7.46
N VAL A 88 3.49 1.00 -8.22
CA VAL A 88 3.81 0.83 -9.65
C VAL A 88 5.05 -0.02 -9.92
N LEU A 89 5.85 -0.32 -8.88
CA LEU A 89 7.01 -1.21 -8.95
C LEU A 89 6.75 -2.61 -8.34
N GLU A 90 5.65 -2.81 -7.60
CA GLU A 90 5.30 -4.09 -6.98
C GLU A 90 4.29 -4.90 -7.79
N ASP A 91 3.28 -4.24 -8.38
CA ASP A 91 1.99 -4.89 -8.61
C ASP A 91 1.62 -5.24 -10.06
N ASN A 92 2.58 -5.32 -11.02
CA ASN A 92 2.19 -5.80 -12.34
C ASN A 92 3.30 -6.44 -13.19
N ASP A 93 2.99 -7.60 -13.79
CA ASP A 93 3.75 -8.13 -14.92
C ASP A 93 3.67 -7.20 -16.14
N ARG A 94 2.66 -6.31 -16.23
CA ARG A 94 2.61 -5.23 -17.25
C ARG A 94 3.76 -4.23 -17.11
N ILE A 95 4.42 -4.15 -15.95
CA ILE A 95 5.64 -3.36 -15.82
C ILE A 95 6.69 -3.93 -16.79
N LEU A 96 6.73 -5.26 -17.05
CA LEU A 96 7.61 -5.87 -18.08
C LEU A 96 7.30 -5.32 -19.48
N ASN A 97 6.03 -5.12 -19.85
CA ASN A 97 5.67 -4.48 -21.11
C ASN A 97 6.09 -2.99 -21.16
N LEU A 98 6.04 -2.27 -20.03
CA LEU A 98 6.56 -0.89 -19.93
C LEU A 98 8.09 -0.83 -20.01
N TYR A 99 8.79 -1.80 -19.41
CA TYR A 99 10.24 -1.97 -19.54
C TYR A 99 10.63 -2.24 -21.01
N GLU A 100 9.85 -3.02 -21.75
CA GLU A 100 10.11 -3.36 -23.15
C GLU A 100 9.74 -2.22 -24.13
N THR A 101 8.70 -1.44 -23.83
CA THR A 101 8.24 -0.34 -24.69
C THR A 101 9.05 0.96 -24.54
N ARG A 102 9.76 1.15 -23.42
CA ARG A 102 10.66 2.30 -23.22
C ARG A 102 12.10 1.86 -23.46
N SER A 103 12.75 2.41 -24.50
CA SER A 103 14.09 2.01 -24.96
C SER A 103 15.21 2.08 -23.91
N TYR A 104 14.98 2.72 -22.77
CA TYR A 104 15.93 2.93 -21.68
C TYR A 104 15.46 2.36 -20.33
N GLY A 105 14.32 1.64 -20.27
CA GLY A 105 13.80 0.98 -19.07
C GLY A 105 12.94 1.85 -18.16
N PHE A 106 12.07 1.22 -17.36
CA PHE A 106 11.07 1.90 -16.53
C PHE A 106 11.66 2.73 -15.39
N ASP A 107 12.72 2.25 -14.71
CA ASP A 107 13.40 3.03 -13.67
C ASP A 107 13.96 4.36 -14.20
N ALA A 108 14.58 4.33 -15.40
CA ALA A 108 15.09 5.54 -16.02
C ALA A 108 13.97 6.46 -16.52
N TYR A 109 12.80 5.91 -16.90
CA TYR A 109 11.59 6.68 -17.18
C TYR A 109 11.07 7.38 -15.95
N LEU A 110 10.90 6.66 -14.84
CA LEU A 110 10.46 7.23 -13.57
C LEU A 110 11.46 8.27 -13.07
N ARG A 111 12.77 8.03 -13.20
CA ARG A 111 13.81 9.02 -12.87
C ARG A 111 13.67 10.29 -13.69
N TYR A 112 13.47 10.15 -15.00
CA TYR A 112 13.37 11.29 -15.91
C TYR A 112 12.12 12.12 -15.65
N GLN A 113 10.98 11.47 -15.45
CA GLN A 113 9.69 12.15 -15.25
C GLN A 113 9.54 12.72 -13.84
N PHE A 114 9.95 11.96 -12.81
CA PHE A 114 9.60 12.25 -11.42
C PHE A 114 10.80 12.60 -10.53
N GLY A 115 12.02 12.48 -11.06
CA GLY A 115 13.25 12.76 -10.34
C GLY A 115 13.62 11.69 -9.31
N ASN A 116 14.78 11.88 -8.67
CA ASN A 116 15.35 10.89 -7.75
C ASN A 116 14.55 10.72 -6.46
N ARG A 117 13.88 11.77 -5.95
CA ARG A 117 13.13 11.69 -4.69
C ARG A 117 11.99 10.69 -4.80
N VAL A 118 11.14 10.82 -5.82
CA VAL A 118 10.04 9.89 -6.06
C VAL A 118 10.58 8.48 -6.30
N LEU A 119 11.57 8.33 -7.20
CA LEU A 119 12.15 7.02 -7.50
C LEU A 119 12.69 6.30 -6.26
N ASN A 120 13.40 7.03 -5.38
CA ASN A 120 13.95 6.46 -4.15
C ASN A 120 12.82 6.00 -3.20
N VAL A 121 11.73 6.77 -3.09
CA VAL A 121 10.56 6.37 -2.30
C VAL A 121 9.95 5.09 -2.87
N LEU A 122 9.74 5.01 -4.19
CA LEU A 122 9.15 3.83 -4.84
C LEU A 122 10.00 2.57 -4.65
N HIS A 123 11.33 2.66 -4.83
CA HIS A 123 12.21 1.51 -4.58
C HIS A 123 12.23 1.08 -3.12
N SER A 124 12.14 2.03 -2.19
CA SER A 124 12.14 1.75 -0.75
C SER A 124 10.82 1.15 -0.27
N LEU A 125 9.72 1.44 -0.96
CA LEU A 125 8.42 0.82 -0.72
C LEU A 125 8.33 -0.58 -1.30
N ARG A 126 9.10 -0.89 -2.34
CA ARG A 126 9.14 -2.22 -2.95
C ARG A 126 9.85 -3.24 -2.04
N THR A 127 9.19 -4.36 -1.82
CA THR A 127 9.76 -5.54 -1.17
C THR A 127 10.88 -6.11 -2.05
N PRO A 128 12.09 -6.34 -1.51
CA PRO A 128 13.20 -6.93 -2.27
C PRO A 128 12.82 -8.27 -2.93
N ALA A 129 13.36 -8.54 -4.12
CA ALA A 129 13.16 -9.82 -4.78
C ALA A 129 13.81 -10.97 -3.99
N LEU A 130 13.16 -12.13 -3.93
CA LEU A 130 13.73 -13.30 -3.25
C LEU A 130 15.02 -13.79 -3.91
N ASP A 131 15.18 -13.57 -5.22
CA ASP A 131 16.39 -13.95 -5.97
C ASP A 131 17.66 -13.20 -5.51
N SER A 132 17.49 -12.11 -4.76
CA SER A 132 18.61 -11.37 -4.15
C SER A 132 19.18 -12.05 -2.90
N TYR A 133 18.51 -13.08 -2.36
CA TYR A 133 18.93 -13.81 -1.16
C TYR A 133 19.62 -15.13 -1.56
N GLU A 134 20.72 -15.48 -0.89
CA GLU A 134 21.53 -16.65 -1.27
C GLU A 134 20.75 -17.97 -1.17
N ARG A 135 20.87 -18.81 -2.20
CA ARG A 135 20.15 -20.09 -2.34
C ARG A 135 20.57 -21.22 -1.37
N LYS A 136 21.37 -20.92 -0.35
CA LYS A 136 21.91 -21.94 0.58
C LYS A 136 20.99 -22.22 1.77
N THR A 137 19.93 -21.44 1.94
CA THR A 137 18.97 -21.54 3.04
C THR A 137 17.61 -22.00 2.53
N SER A 138 16.72 -22.47 3.42
CA SER A 138 15.38 -22.87 2.99
C SER A 138 14.58 -21.66 2.48
N LYS A 139 13.56 -21.89 1.63
CA LYS A 139 12.68 -20.80 1.15
C LYS A 139 12.07 -19.98 2.28
N LYS A 140 11.72 -20.65 3.38
CA LYS A 140 11.14 -20.02 4.56
C LYS A 140 12.14 -19.08 5.24
N ASP A 141 13.40 -19.48 5.33
CA ASP A 141 14.45 -18.65 5.93
C ASP A 141 14.74 -17.42 5.05
N MET A 142 14.77 -17.58 3.73
CA MET A 142 14.90 -16.46 2.79
C MET A 142 13.72 -15.48 2.88
N GLU A 143 12.49 -15.98 3.00
CA GLU A 143 11.31 -15.12 3.18
C GLU A 143 11.36 -14.35 4.50
N GLN A 144 11.88 -14.97 5.57
CA GLN A 144 12.04 -14.34 6.87
C GLN A 144 13.16 -13.28 6.86
N GLU A 145 14.33 -13.61 6.30
CA GLU A 145 15.44 -12.66 6.15
C GLU A 145 15.02 -11.44 5.35
N ARG A 146 14.35 -11.67 4.21
CA ARG A 146 13.78 -10.60 3.39
C ARG A 146 12.80 -9.70 4.16
N PHE A 147 11.94 -10.30 4.98
CA PHE A 147 10.99 -9.54 5.77
C PHE A 147 11.71 -8.69 6.83
N HIS A 148 12.73 -9.23 7.51
CA HIS A 148 13.54 -8.47 8.47
C HIS A 148 14.27 -7.30 7.81
N ASP A 149 14.93 -7.51 6.67
CA ASP A 149 15.64 -6.46 5.94
C ASP A 149 14.68 -5.35 5.49
N TYR A 150 13.51 -5.73 4.99
CA TYR A 150 12.48 -4.77 4.61
C TYR A 150 11.97 -3.99 5.83
N CYS A 151 11.71 -4.64 6.96
CA CYS A 151 11.31 -3.96 8.20
C CYS A 151 12.39 -3.01 8.71
N ALA A 152 13.67 -3.40 8.63
CA ALA A 152 14.80 -2.55 9.03
C ALA A 152 14.91 -1.30 8.14
N LEU A 153 14.71 -1.45 6.82
CA LEU A 153 14.67 -0.34 5.89
C LEU A 153 13.51 0.61 6.23
N LEU A 154 12.29 0.08 6.42
CA LEU A 154 11.12 0.88 6.77
C LEU A 154 11.27 1.59 8.13
N ALA A 155 11.81 0.93 9.15
CA ALA A 155 11.99 1.50 10.48
C ALA A 155 12.91 2.75 10.49
N ASN A 156 13.81 2.85 9.51
CA ASN A 156 14.73 3.98 9.34
C ASN A 156 14.30 4.93 8.22
N ALA A 157 13.14 4.72 7.61
CA ALA A 157 12.69 5.50 6.47
C ALA A 157 12.16 6.88 6.86
N ASP A 158 12.18 7.79 5.88
CA ASP A 158 11.64 9.13 6.04
C ASP A 158 10.12 9.11 6.34
N TYR A 159 9.65 10.22 6.92
CA TYR A 159 8.25 10.42 7.29
C TYR A 159 7.27 10.08 6.16
N ASP A 160 7.58 10.50 4.93
CA ASP A 160 6.73 10.32 3.76
C ASP A 160 6.52 8.84 3.45
N LEU A 161 7.61 8.06 3.48
CA LEU A 161 7.57 6.64 3.24
C LEU A 161 6.77 5.91 4.33
N LYS A 162 6.98 6.31 5.59
CA LYS A 162 6.21 5.79 6.72
C LYS A 162 4.72 6.07 6.58
N CYS A 163 4.34 7.29 6.19
CA CYS A 163 2.96 7.63 5.92
C CYS A 163 2.38 6.74 4.83
N ILE A 164 3.01 6.67 3.65
CA ILE A 164 2.53 5.87 2.52
C ILE A 164 2.32 4.43 2.96
N LYS A 165 3.33 3.79 3.57
CA LYS A 165 3.23 2.37 3.93
C LYS A 165 2.17 2.08 4.99
N LEU A 166 1.96 2.98 5.94
CA LEU A 166 0.91 2.81 6.95
C LEU A 166 -0.49 3.04 6.36
N PHE A 167 -0.68 4.01 5.47
CA PHE A 167 -1.96 4.24 4.80
C PHE A 167 -2.31 3.12 3.81
N ASP A 168 -1.32 2.63 3.06
CA ASP A 168 -1.41 1.40 2.27
C ASP A 168 -1.92 0.25 3.17
N ARG A 169 -1.20 -0.03 4.27
CA ARG A 169 -1.56 -1.13 5.18
C ARG A 169 -2.97 -0.99 5.76
N VAL A 170 -3.35 0.21 6.20
CA VAL A 170 -4.69 0.49 6.73
C VAL A 170 -5.75 0.25 5.65
N ASN A 171 -5.54 0.76 4.43
CA ASN A 171 -6.48 0.55 3.33
C ASN A 171 -6.64 -0.95 3.02
N ASN A 172 -5.52 -1.67 2.93
CA ASN A 172 -5.50 -3.10 2.64
C ASN A 172 -6.20 -3.93 3.73
N MET A 173 -5.96 -3.64 5.01
CA MET A 173 -6.65 -4.33 6.10
C MET A 173 -8.14 -4.00 6.15
N LYS A 174 -8.55 -2.74 5.89
CA LYS A 174 -9.97 -2.35 5.79
C LYS A 174 -10.68 -3.10 4.67
N PHE A 175 -10.07 -3.15 3.48
CA PHE A 175 -10.65 -3.82 2.32
C PHE A 175 -10.84 -5.32 2.56
N ILE A 176 -9.82 -5.98 3.11
CA ILE A 176 -9.90 -7.41 3.44
C ILE A 176 -10.92 -7.68 4.55
N ALA A 177 -11.03 -6.83 5.56
CA ALA A 177 -12.04 -6.96 6.60
C ALA A 177 -13.46 -6.89 6.02
N TYR A 178 -13.72 -5.90 5.16
CA TYR A 178 -15.02 -5.77 4.47
C TYR A 178 -15.30 -6.97 3.55
N THR A 179 -14.29 -7.43 2.81
CA THR A 179 -14.47 -8.58 1.92
C THR A 179 -14.75 -9.83 2.75
N ALA A 180 -14.07 -10.04 3.87
CA ALA A 180 -14.33 -11.16 4.77
C ALA A 180 -15.75 -11.14 5.36
N SER A 181 -16.30 -9.95 5.64
CA SER A 181 -17.66 -9.81 6.15
C SER A 181 -18.76 -10.05 5.10
N THR A 182 -18.42 -9.97 3.81
CA THR A 182 -19.39 -10.07 2.70
C THR A 182 -19.19 -11.31 1.82
N ASN A 183 -17.99 -11.86 1.75
CA ASN A 183 -17.60 -12.95 0.86
C ASN A 183 -16.40 -13.75 1.41
N LYS A 184 -16.65 -15.01 1.80
CA LYS A 184 -15.63 -15.90 2.38
C LYS A 184 -14.82 -16.67 1.34
N LYS A 185 -14.13 -15.96 0.44
CA LYS A 185 -13.22 -16.64 -0.51
C LYS A 185 -11.95 -17.14 0.21
N PRO A 186 -11.40 -18.33 -0.13
CA PRO A 186 -10.16 -18.83 0.45
C PRO A 186 -8.97 -17.86 0.36
N VAL A 187 -8.89 -17.07 -0.72
CA VAL A 187 -7.85 -16.05 -0.91
C VAL A 187 -7.89 -14.96 0.17
N VAL A 188 -9.09 -14.59 0.64
CA VAL A 188 -9.28 -13.58 1.69
C VAL A 188 -8.71 -14.10 3.00
N TYR A 189 -9.05 -15.34 3.37
CA TYR A 189 -8.55 -15.97 4.59
C TYR A 189 -7.01 -16.07 4.63
N MET A 190 -6.37 -16.42 3.51
CA MET A 190 -4.91 -16.45 3.42
C MET A 190 -4.30 -15.05 3.59
N LYS A 191 -4.93 -14.01 3.03
CA LYS A 191 -4.50 -12.62 3.24
C LYS A 191 -4.71 -12.15 4.68
N ILE A 192 -5.81 -12.53 5.33
CA ILE A 192 -6.04 -12.26 6.76
C ILE A 192 -4.88 -12.82 7.59
N LYS A 193 -4.55 -14.12 7.41
CA LYS A 193 -3.46 -14.76 8.14
C LYS A 193 -2.14 -13.99 7.98
N ARG A 194 -1.80 -13.63 6.74
CA ARG A 194 -0.59 -12.85 6.44
C ARG A 194 -0.60 -11.49 7.13
N TYR A 195 -1.71 -10.75 7.04
CA TYR A 195 -1.81 -9.42 7.64
C TYR A 195 -1.78 -9.43 9.17
N LEU A 196 -2.29 -10.47 9.82
CA LEU A 196 -2.16 -10.63 11.27
C LEU A 196 -0.69 -10.82 11.68
N LEU A 197 0.03 -11.72 11.01
CA LEU A 197 1.46 -11.95 11.27
C LEU A 197 2.28 -10.66 11.05
N GLU A 198 2.13 -10.02 9.89
CA GLU A 198 2.86 -8.77 9.59
C GLU A 198 2.50 -7.62 10.55
N ALA A 199 1.26 -7.59 11.05
CA ALA A 199 0.84 -6.59 12.04
C ALA A 199 1.47 -6.82 13.41
N GLU A 200 1.52 -8.08 13.86
CA GLU A 200 2.17 -8.49 15.11
C GLU A 200 3.68 -8.28 15.06
N ASP A 201 4.31 -8.69 13.97
CA ASP A 201 5.76 -8.65 13.82
C ASP A 201 6.28 -7.23 13.60
N PHE A 202 5.51 -6.36 12.93
CA PHE A 202 6.01 -5.04 12.53
C PHE A 202 5.01 -3.90 12.64
N TYR A 203 3.87 -3.93 11.94
CA TYR A 203 3.11 -2.69 11.71
C TYR A 203 2.53 -2.04 12.97
N LEU A 204 2.14 -2.82 13.98
CA LEU A 204 1.69 -2.24 15.25
C LEU A 204 2.84 -1.49 15.94
N ALA A 205 4.03 -2.08 16.00
CA ALA A 205 5.22 -1.42 16.54
C ALA A 205 5.66 -0.23 15.66
N TYR A 206 5.55 -0.35 14.33
CA TYR A 206 6.00 0.68 13.41
C TYR A 206 5.29 2.02 13.63
N THR A 207 3.99 1.99 13.96
CA THR A 207 3.24 3.21 14.29
C THR A 207 3.68 3.92 15.58
N ILE A 208 4.32 3.21 16.51
CA ILE A 208 4.80 3.78 17.79
C ILE A 208 6.27 4.18 17.74
N LEU A 209 7.03 3.73 16.74
CA LEU A 209 8.37 4.25 16.46
C LEU A 209 8.28 5.73 16.05
N GLU A 210 9.35 6.50 16.25
CA GLU A 210 9.39 7.86 15.74
C GLU A 210 9.43 7.87 14.20
N PRO A 211 8.81 8.85 13.53
CA PRO A 211 7.78 9.75 14.07
C PRO A 211 6.50 8.97 14.41
N ARG A 212 5.94 9.21 15.61
CA ARG A 212 4.76 8.47 16.10
C ARG A 212 3.49 8.80 15.31
N MET A 213 2.65 7.79 15.11
CA MET A 213 1.39 7.87 14.36
C MET A 213 0.21 7.32 15.20
N PRO A 214 -0.17 7.97 16.32
CA PRO A 214 -1.12 7.41 17.29
C PRO A 214 -2.51 7.12 16.69
N GLU A 215 -2.98 7.96 15.76
CA GLU A 215 -4.26 7.73 15.09
C GLU A 215 -4.22 6.50 14.17
N LEU A 216 -3.09 6.26 13.50
CA LEU A 216 -2.91 5.07 12.68
C LEU A 216 -2.69 3.82 13.52
N TYR A 217 -2.03 3.92 14.69
CA TYR A 217 -1.97 2.83 15.66
C TYR A 217 -3.38 2.39 16.06
N LYS A 218 -4.24 3.34 16.44
CA LYS A 218 -5.62 3.05 16.85
C LYS A 218 -6.41 2.38 15.73
N GLN A 219 -6.27 2.87 14.49
CA GLN A 219 -6.93 2.27 13.33
C GLN A 219 -6.41 0.85 13.04
N LEU A 220 -5.08 0.66 12.94
CA LEU A 220 -4.47 -0.64 12.68
C LEU A 220 -4.80 -1.65 13.78
N ARG A 221 -4.76 -1.24 15.05
CA ARG A 221 -5.12 -2.11 16.16
C ARG A 221 -6.58 -2.55 16.08
N GLY A 222 -7.49 -1.63 15.78
CA GLY A 222 -8.91 -1.96 15.59
C GLY A 222 -9.14 -2.93 14.43
N LEU A 223 -8.45 -2.74 13.31
CA LEU A 223 -8.52 -3.63 12.15
C LEU A 223 -7.92 -5.01 12.44
N TYR A 224 -6.78 -5.05 13.15
CA TYR A 224 -6.14 -6.28 13.58
C TYR A 224 -7.09 -7.14 14.41
N GLU A 225 -7.75 -6.59 15.43
CA GLU A 225 -8.67 -7.37 16.28
C GLU A 225 -9.91 -7.86 15.50
N GLN A 226 -10.39 -7.08 14.52
CA GLN A 226 -11.48 -7.50 13.63
C GLN A 226 -11.06 -8.66 12.73
N LEU A 227 -9.93 -8.52 12.03
CA LEU A 227 -9.38 -9.56 11.18
C LEU A 227 -9.08 -10.84 11.96
N ARG A 228 -8.59 -10.71 13.20
CA ARG A 228 -8.36 -11.83 14.11
C ARG A 228 -9.65 -12.55 14.46
N SER A 229 -10.73 -11.80 14.70
CA SER A 229 -12.05 -12.37 14.97
C SER A 229 -12.55 -13.19 13.77
N TYR A 230 -12.46 -12.64 12.55
CA TYR A 230 -12.82 -13.37 11.32
C TYR A 230 -11.96 -14.61 11.09
N TYR A 231 -10.65 -14.52 11.37
CA TYR A 231 -9.74 -15.66 11.27
C TYR A 231 -10.15 -16.79 12.22
N LEU A 232 -10.44 -16.46 13.49
CA LEU A 232 -10.84 -17.41 14.52
C LEU A 232 -12.17 -18.10 14.19
N GLU A 233 -13.19 -17.32 13.81
CA GLU A 233 -14.49 -17.85 13.39
C GLU A 233 -14.34 -18.88 12.26
N GLU A 234 -13.53 -18.57 11.25
CA GLU A 234 -13.29 -19.48 10.14
C GLU A 234 -12.52 -20.74 10.58
N THR A 235 -11.46 -20.60 11.41
CA THR A 235 -10.71 -21.77 11.92
C THR A 235 -11.53 -22.72 12.78
N LEU A 236 -12.48 -22.19 13.55
CA LEU A 236 -13.38 -22.99 14.40
C LEU A 236 -14.48 -23.68 13.57
N SER A 237 -14.80 -23.15 12.40
CA SER A 237 -15.79 -23.71 11.47
C SER A 237 -15.23 -24.82 10.57
N LEU A 238 -13.90 -24.96 10.48
CA LEU A 238 -13.26 -26.05 9.75
C LEU A 238 -13.39 -27.35 10.55
N PRO A 239 -13.81 -28.47 9.93
CA PRO A 239 -13.83 -29.76 10.61
C PRO A 239 -12.41 -30.06 11.11
N GLN A 240 -12.27 -30.31 12.42
CA GLN A 240 -11.02 -30.77 12.98
C GLN A 240 -10.63 -32.05 12.24
N ALA A 241 -9.56 -32.00 11.46
CA ALA A 241 -9.00 -33.18 10.84
C ALA A 241 -8.63 -34.16 11.98
N GLN A 242 -9.39 -35.26 12.05
CA GLN A 242 -9.10 -36.41 12.91
C GLN A 242 -7.92 -37.20 12.34
#